data_AF-A0A3A8HX89-F1
#
_entry.id   AF-A0A3A8HX89-F1
#
_cell.length_a   1.000
_cell.length_b   1.000
_cell.length_c   1.000
_cell.angle_alpha   90.00
_cell.angle_beta   90.00
_cell.angle_gamma   90.00
#
_symmetry.space_group_name_H-M   'P 1'
#
loop_
_entity.id
_entity.type
_entity.pdbx_description
1 polymer ?
#
loop_
_entity_poly.entity_id
_entity_poly.type
_entity_poly.pdbx_seq_one_letter_code
_entity_poly.pdbx_strand_id
1 'polypeptide(L)'
;MSQHPGKSSLVQVPPPQRWIGRIRPFSARVHKRPHKSPKGQINDVVVDLNKGTRVTVIGKEGANLHIQAIQGGKAYNGYLSQELVEYVSSSASGFEEALATKDWPAAAKHLGTLQENEIRDLLRSCSARELAYLTLGALSSVPGPYQRVIKVIEKLSFPAAVAGTRLWSAQCDLESAQAEFQVKVISRDAWGALPPDKSQGWDEYPPDAALPLTRIVVHHTADPLEQTVKELESKERDEDYADMPYHFVITMNGEIYEGRSIHVVGAHAGAFKNNKDIKRDPDYGAIGIVLTGDFESRKENLWMPDRPTYRQIASLQRLLNHLVLKYGLSPDSILKHSEVKRDGKPKVCPGEHLSPHVDSGRFVVRQALKKLKAAKEDFQAAEQHASTLKLK
;
A
#
# COMPACT_ATOMS: atom_id res chain seq x y z
N MET A 1 0.12 -16.07 -75.11
CA MET A 1 0.51 -17.36 -74.52
C MET A 1 0.66 -17.20 -73.01
N SER A 2 -0.30 -17.77 -72.27
CA SER A 2 -0.21 -18.37 -70.93
C SER A 2 0.98 -18.06 -69.99
N GLN A 3 0.74 -17.44 -68.82
CA GLN A 3 0.62 -18.09 -67.48
C GLN A 3 0.76 -17.09 -66.29
N HIS A 4 -0.14 -17.23 -65.32
CA HIS A 4 -0.05 -16.78 -63.91
C HIS A 4 0.55 -17.92 -63.03
N PRO A 5 0.75 -17.79 -61.70
CA PRO A 5 1.41 -16.73 -60.92
C PRO A 5 2.33 -17.30 -59.79
N GLY A 6 3.36 -16.56 -59.36
CA GLY A 6 4.11 -16.89 -58.13
C GLY A 6 3.65 -16.04 -56.94
N LYS A 7 2.78 -16.57 -56.08
CA LYS A 7 2.45 -15.94 -54.78
C LYS A 7 3.67 -16.02 -53.86
N SER A 8 4.38 -14.91 -53.69
CA SER A 8 5.26 -14.69 -52.54
C SER A 8 4.39 -14.35 -51.32
N SER A 9 4.07 -15.34 -50.48
CA SER A 9 3.61 -15.05 -49.14
C SER A 9 4.83 -14.76 -48.28
N LEU A 10 5.02 -13.48 -47.97
CA LEU A 10 6.00 -13.00 -46.99
C LEU A 10 5.87 -13.80 -45.70
N VAL A 11 6.94 -14.52 -45.37
CA VAL A 11 7.15 -15.15 -44.06
C VAL A 11 7.15 -14.03 -43.04
N GLN A 12 6.08 -13.93 -42.25
CA GLN A 12 6.10 -13.08 -41.06
C GLN A 12 7.12 -13.68 -40.08
N VAL A 13 8.21 -12.96 -39.87
CA VAL A 13 9.20 -13.29 -38.83
C VAL A 13 8.48 -13.21 -37.47
N PRO A 14 8.37 -14.31 -36.70
CA PRO A 14 7.74 -14.26 -35.39
C PRO A 14 8.67 -13.57 -34.37
N PRO A 15 8.14 -12.89 -33.34
CA PRO A 15 8.91 -12.05 -32.45
C PRO A 15 9.74 -12.85 -31.44
N PRO A 16 10.76 -12.25 -30.82
CA PRO A 16 11.68 -12.89 -29.86
C PRO A 16 11.08 -13.21 -28.48
N GLN A 17 9.76 -13.08 -28.30
CA GLN A 17 9.04 -13.32 -27.04
C GLN A 17 8.07 -14.50 -27.17
N ARG A 18 7.52 -14.99 -26.05
CA ARG A 18 6.44 -15.98 -26.04
C ARG A 18 5.32 -15.57 -27.00
N TRP A 19 4.70 -16.51 -27.70
CA TRP A 19 3.54 -16.23 -28.58
C TRP A 19 2.58 -17.41 -28.70
N ILE A 20 1.33 -17.15 -29.05
CA ILE A 20 0.33 -18.19 -29.24
C ILE A 20 0.30 -18.59 -30.69
N GLY A 21 0.50 -19.87 -30.94
CA GLY A 21 0.40 -20.50 -32.23
C GLY A 21 -0.78 -21.46 -32.34
N ARG A 22 -1.04 -21.95 -33.55
CA ARG A 22 -2.04 -22.98 -33.83
C ARG A 22 -1.46 -24.03 -34.76
N ILE A 23 -1.77 -25.31 -34.49
CA ILE A 23 -1.37 -26.41 -35.35
C ILE A 23 -2.08 -26.33 -36.70
N ARG A 24 -1.31 -26.20 -37.77
CA ARG A 24 -1.79 -26.16 -39.17
C ARG A 24 -2.14 -27.53 -39.76
N PRO A 25 -1.28 -28.56 -39.64
CA PRO A 25 -1.53 -29.86 -40.27
C PRO A 25 -2.65 -30.63 -39.56
N PHE A 26 -3.09 -31.74 -40.15
CA PHE A 26 -4.09 -32.64 -39.55
C PHE A 26 -3.64 -33.15 -38.16
N SER A 27 -2.34 -33.40 -38.02
CA SER A 27 -1.68 -33.72 -36.75
C SER A 27 -0.23 -33.19 -36.73
N ALA A 28 0.30 -32.88 -35.54
CA ALA A 28 1.68 -32.45 -35.33
C ALA A 28 2.29 -33.15 -34.10
N ARG A 29 3.32 -33.97 -34.35
CA ARG A 29 4.03 -34.67 -33.27
C ARG A 29 4.89 -33.71 -32.46
N VAL A 30 4.76 -33.82 -31.15
CA VAL A 30 5.58 -33.15 -30.14
C VAL A 30 6.63 -34.13 -29.64
N HIS A 31 7.87 -33.69 -29.55
CA HIS A 31 9.04 -34.48 -29.18
C HIS A 31 9.62 -34.01 -27.85
N LYS A 32 10.29 -34.90 -27.11
CA LYS A 32 10.99 -34.52 -25.86
C LYS A 32 12.19 -33.60 -26.12
N ARG A 33 12.80 -33.66 -27.31
CA ARG A 33 13.99 -32.87 -27.68
C ARG A 33 13.83 -32.28 -29.09
N PRO A 34 14.54 -31.21 -29.44
CA PRO A 34 14.51 -30.64 -30.79
C PRO A 34 15.22 -31.56 -31.80
N HIS A 35 14.67 -31.67 -33.01
CA HIS A 35 15.23 -32.48 -34.10
C HIS A 35 15.49 -31.64 -35.36
N LYS A 36 16.64 -31.82 -36.00
CA LYS A 36 16.94 -31.24 -37.32
C LYS A 36 16.57 -32.26 -38.39
N SER A 37 15.37 -32.16 -38.97
CA SER A 37 14.89 -32.99 -40.11
C SER A 37 15.08 -34.51 -39.90
N PRO A 38 14.10 -35.19 -39.27
CA PRO A 38 14.30 -36.57 -38.86
C PRO A 38 14.37 -37.53 -40.04
N LYS A 39 15.56 -38.08 -40.29
CA LYS A 39 15.75 -39.28 -41.11
C LYS A 39 15.87 -40.47 -40.17
N GLY A 40 14.78 -41.17 -39.90
CA GLY A 40 14.75 -42.38 -39.05
C GLY A 40 13.54 -42.47 -38.11
N GLN A 41 13.43 -43.58 -37.38
CA GLN A 41 12.36 -43.82 -36.42
C GLN A 41 12.67 -43.08 -35.11
N ILE A 42 11.90 -42.03 -34.81
CA ILE A 42 12.08 -41.24 -33.58
C ILE A 42 11.16 -41.78 -32.50
N ASN A 43 11.73 -42.24 -31.38
CA ASN A 43 11.01 -42.87 -30.28
C ASN A 43 10.79 -41.95 -29.06
N ASP A 44 10.81 -40.62 -29.24
CA ASP A 44 10.68 -39.63 -28.17
C ASP A 44 9.39 -38.81 -28.21
N VAL A 45 8.38 -39.31 -28.93
CA VAL A 45 7.09 -38.63 -29.10
C VAL A 45 6.38 -38.50 -27.75
N VAL A 46 5.95 -37.28 -27.43
CA VAL A 46 5.20 -36.92 -26.22
C VAL A 46 3.70 -37.01 -26.47
N VAL A 47 3.24 -36.43 -27.58
CA VAL A 47 1.83 -36.39 -28.01
C VAL A 47 1.75 -36.05 -29.50
N ASP A 48 0.65 -36.44 -30.16
CA ASP A 48 0.29 -35.91 -31.47
C ASP A 48 -0.85 -34.89 -31.32
N LEU A 49 -0.58 -33.64 -31.66
CA LEU A 49 -1.54 -32.54 -31.51
C LEU A 49 -2.42 -32.43 -32.75
N ASN A 50 -3.74 -32.41 -32.56
CA ASN A 50 -4.71 -32.29 -33.64
C ASN A 50 -4.62 -30.93 -34.34
N LYS A 51 -5.09 -30.87 -35.60
CA LYS A 51 -5.31 -29.60 -36.31
C LYS A 51 -6.10 -28.62 -35.47
N GLY A 52 -5.66 -27.37 -35.48
CA GLY A 52 -6.34 -26.30 -34.78
C GLY A 52 -6.03 -26.25 -33.28
N THR A 53 -5.30 -27.23 -32.73
CA THR A 53 -4.83 -27.16 -31.34
C THR A 53 -3.97 -25.91 -31.15
N ARG A 54 -4.30 -25.10 -30.15
CA ARG A 54 -3.50 -23.93 -29.78
C ARG A 54 -2.29 -24.37 -28.97
N VAL A 55 -1.17 -23.71 -29.22
CA VAL A 55 0.11 -23.95 -28.53
C VAL A 55 0.68 -22.63 -28.05
N THR A 56 1.23 -22.60 -26.84
CA THR A 56 2.06 -21.49 -26.36
C THR A 56 3.49 -21.78 -26.74
N VAL A 57 4.04 -20.97 -27.64
CA VAL A 57 5.45 -21.03 -28.04
C VAL A 57 6.27 -20.29 -26.99
N ILE A 58 7.18 -21.02 -26.34
CA ILE A 58 7.98 -20.54 -25.21
C ILE A 58 9.47 -20.41 -25.53
N GLY A 59 9.90 -20.87 -26.69
CA GLY A 59 11.27 -20.75 -27.14
C GLY A 59 11.44 -21.30 -28.55
N LYS A 60 12.63 -21.11 -29.10
CA LYS A 60 12.99 -21.63 -30.43
C LYS A 60 14.42 -22.16 -30.39
N GLU A 61 14.62 -23.37 -30.90
CA GLU A 61 15.92 -24.00 -31.02
C GLU A 61 16.10 -24.55 -32.44
N GLY A 62 16.89 -23.82 -33.25
CA GLY A 62 16.99 -24.08 -34.69
C GLY A 62 15.63 -23.92 -35.39
N ALA A 63 15.17 -24.98 -36.06
CA ALA A 63 13.87 -25.02 -36.74
C ALA A 63 12.72 -25.50 -35.84
N ASN A 64 12.99 -25.80 -34.56
CA ASN A 64 11.98 -26.29 -33.62
C ASN A 64 11.51 -25.17 -32.71
N LEU A 65 10.21 -25.17 -32.45
CA LEU A 65 9.59 -24.37 -31.40
C LEU A 65 9.49 -25.22 -30.14
N HIS A 66 9.91 -24.67 -29.01
CA HIS A 66 9.58 -25.19 -27.69
C HIS A 66 8.17 -24.72 -27.35
N ILE A 67 7.26 -25.63 -27.07
CA ILE A 67 5.84 -25.34 -26.88
C ILE A 67 5.26 -25.98 -25.63
N GLN A 68 4.20 -25.36 -25.14
CA GLN A 68 3.25 -25.93 -24.18
C GLN A 68 1.86 -26.01 -24.82
N ALA A 69 1.13 -27.09 -24.58
CA ALA A 69 -0.20 -27.32 -25.16
C ALA A 69 -1.10 -28.12 -24.22
N ILE A 70 -2.42 -27.98 -24.37
CA ILE A 70 -3.40 -28.83 -23.68
C ILE A 70 -4.24 -29.53 -24.75
N GLN A 71 -4.34 -30.86 -24.66
CA GLN A 71 -5.21 -31.66 -25.52
C GLN A 71 -5.89 -32.76 -24.70
N GLY A 72 -7.22 -32.84 -24.78
CA GLY A 72 -8.01 -33.79 -24.00
C GLY A 72 -7.87 -33.62 -22.48
N GLY A 73 -7.69 -32.38 -22.01
CA GLY A 73 -7.53 -32.06 -20.58
C GLY A 73 -6.14 -32.36 -20.00
N LYS A 74 -5.20 -32.88 -20.79
CA LYS A 74 -3.82 -33.14 -20.36
C LYS A 74 -2.87 -32.10 -20.93
N ALA A 75 -1.97 -31.60 -20.09
CA ALA A 75 -0.92 -30.66 -20.48
C ALA A 75 0.30 -31.40 -21.05
N TYR A 76 0.91 -30.81 -22.06
CA TYR A 76 2.09 -31.32 -22.77
C TYR A 76 3.12 -30.21 -22.94
N ASN A 77 4.39 -30.59 -22.85
CA ASN A 77 5.55 -29.72 -23.06
C ASN A 77 6.54 -30.47 -23.94
N GLY A 78 7.07 -29.81 -24.98
CA GLY A 78 8.08 -30.39 -25.84
C GLY A 78 8.37 -29.54 -27.07
N TYR A 79 8.98 -30.16 -28.08
CA TYR A 79 9.47 -29.48 -29.28
C TYR A 79 8.74 -29.98 -30.52
N LEU A 80 8.44 -29.08 -31.45
CA LEU A 80 7.89 -29.43 -32.76
C LEU A 80 8.37 -28.44 -33.83
N SER A 81 8.31 -28.82 -35.10
CA SER A 81 8.78 -27.97 -36.20
C SER A 81 7.97 -26.66 -36.31
N GLN A 82 8.67 -25.53 -36.41
CA GLN A 82 8.05 -24.20 -36.54
C GLN A 82 7.05 -24.09 -37.71
N GLU A 83 7.26 -24.86 -38.76
CA GLU A 83 6.41 -24.84 -39.97
C GLU A 83 5.00 -25.40 -39.71
N LEU A 84 4.85 -26.20 -38.66
CA LEU A 84 3.58 -26.80 -38.28
C LEU A 84 2.71 -25.86 -37.46
N VAL A 85 3.24 -24.70 -37.08
CA VAL A 85 2.56 -23.73 -36.20
C VAL A 85 2.34 -22.43 -36.96
N GLU A 86 1.08 -22.06 -37.15
CA GLU A 86 0.74 -20.69 -37.56
C GLU A 86 0.77 -19.77 -36.35
N TYR A 87 1.31 -18.56 -36.54
CA TYR A 87 1.18 -17.50 -35.57
C TYR A 87 -0.29 -17.08 -35.43
N VAL A 88 -0.78 -17.00 -34.20
CA VAL A 88 -2.13 -16.53 -33.89
C VAL A 88 -2.08 -15.15 -33.25
N SER A 89 -1.31 -15.01 -32.17
CA SER A 89 -1.22 -13.76 -31.43
C SER A 89 0.09 -13.68 -30.65
N SER A 90 0.45 -12.48 -30.21
CA SER A 90 1.52 -12.31 -29.24
C SER A 90 1.06 -12.94 -27.92
N SER A 91 2.02 -13.47 -27.14
CA SER A 91 1.74 -13.60 -25.71
C SER A 91 1.73 -12.18 -25.16
N ALA A 92 0.90 -11.92 -24.17
CA ALA A 92 0.96 -10.66 -23.45
C ALA A 92 2.36 -10.53 -22.82
N SER A 93 3.28 -9.83 -23.49
CA SER A 93 4.67 -9.66 -23.03
C SER A 93 4.66 -9.08 -21.61
N GLY A 94 5.26 -9.79 -20.65
CA GLY A 94 5.28 -9.41 -19.24
C GLY A 94 4.14 -9.99 -18.40
N PHE A 95 3.09 -10.57 -19.00
CA PHE A 95 1.98 -11.18 -18.25
C PHE A 95 2.43 -12.33 -17.34
N GLU A 96 3.24 -13.24 -17.87
CA GLU A 96 3.75 -14.41 -17.15
C GLU A 96 4.69 -14.02 -16.01
N GLU A 97 5.51 -13.00 -16.24
CA GLU A 97 6.39 -12.44 -15.22
C GLU A 97 5.58 -11.76 -14.12
N ALA A 98 4.60 -10.91 -14.48
CA ALA A 98 3.68 -10.28 -13.55
C ALA A 98 2.84 -11.31 -12.76
N LEU A 99 2.43 -12.41 -13.40
CA LEU A 99 1.74 -13.51 -12.74
C LEU A 99 2.66 -14.22 -11.72
N ALA A 100 3.91 -14.49 -12.11
CA ALA A 100 4.90 -15.12 -11.24
C ALA A 100 5.30 -14.25 -10.04
N THR A 101 5.40 -12.93 -10.23
CA THR A 101 5.68 -11.96 -9.16
C THR A 101 4.43 -11.53 -8.38
N LYS A 102 3.25 -12.02 -8.77
CA LYS A 102 1.94 -11.67 -8.19
C LYS A 102 1.62 -10.16 -8.29
N ASP A 103 2.13 -9.51 -9.31
CA ASP A 103 1.75 -8.14 -9.69
C ASP A 103 0.45 -8.21 -10.52
N TRP A 104 -0.68 -8.37 -9.83
CA TRP A 104 -1.99 -8.53 -10.46
C TRP A 104 -2.42 -7.32 -11.30
N PRO A 105 -2.20 -6.06 -10.88
CA PRO A 105 -2.44 -4.90 -11.73
C PRO A 105 -1.61 -4.94 -13.02
N ALA A 106 -0.31 -5.23 -12.96
CA ALA A 106 0.51 -5.33 -14.18
C ALA A 106 0.05 -6.49 -15.07
N ALA A 107 -0.26 -7.65 -14.50
CA ALA A 107 -0.77 -8.80 -15.25
C ALA A 107 -2.09 -8.45 -15.96
N ALA A 108 -3.04 -7.80 -15.27
CA ALA A 108 -4.27 -7.32 -15.88
C ALA A 108 -4.01 -6.26 -16.97
N LYS A 109 -3.02 -5.39 -16.78
CA LYS A 109 -2.59 -4.40 -17.78
C LYS A 109 -2.10 -5.05 -19.08
N HIS A 110 -1.28 -6.09 -18.97
CA HIS A 110 -0.80 -6.86 -20.12
C HIS A 110 -1.93 -7.59 -20.87
N LEU A 111 -3.00 -8.00 -20.18
CA LEU A 111 -4.19 -8.59 -20.81
C LEU A 111 -5.09 -7.53 -21.47
N GLY A 112 -5.15 -6.31 -20.94
CA GLY A 112 -6.02 -5.24 -21.43
C GLY A 112 -5.77 -4.81 -22.89
N THR A 113 -4.59 -5.11 -23.44
CA THR A 113 -4.23 -4.83 -24.84
C THR A 113 -4.74 -5.88 -25.83
N LEU A 114 -5.27 -7.00 -25.35
CA LEU A 114 -5.64 -8.17 -26.16
C LEU A 114 -7.15 -8.27 -26.41
N GLN A 115 -7.54 -9.03 -27.43
CA GLN A 115 -8.93 -9.37 -27.76
C GLN A 115 -9.49 -10.46 -26.81
N GLU A 116 -10.82 -10.55 -26.69
CA GLU A 116 -11.48 -11.48 -25.74
C GLU A 116 -11.06 -12.95 -25.93
N ASN A 117 -10.84 -13.38 -27.18
CA ASN A 117 -10.39 -14.74 -27.49
C ASN A 117 -8.94 -14.98 -27.02
N GLU A 118 -8.03 -14.04 -27.25
CA GLU A 118 -6.63 -14.13 -26.83
C GLU A 118 -6.51 -14.15 -25.30
N ILE A 119 -7.24 -13.27 -24.61
CA ILE A 119 -7.33 -13.28 -23.14
C ILE A 119 -7.83 -14.64 -22.65
N ARG A 120 -8.91 -15.17 -23.26
CA ARG A 120 -9.49 -16.46 -22.85
C ARG A 120 -8.48 -17.59 -22.94
N ASP A 121 -7.67 -17.62 -23.99
CA ASP A 121 -6.71 -18.69 -24.20
C ASP A 121 -5.54 -18.64 -23.20
N LEU A 122 -5.06 -17.45 -22.84
CA LEU A 122 -4.05 -17.29 -21.78
C LEU A 122 -4.60 -17.72 -20.42
N LEU A 123 -5.80 -17.26 -20.07
CA LEU A 123 -6.41 -17.50 -18.77
C LEU A 123 -6.86 -18.94 -18.52
N ARG A 124 -6.97 -19.79 -19.55
CA ARG A 124 -7.28 -21.23 -19.39
C ARG A 124 -6.22 -22.00 -18.60
N SER A 125 -5.00 -21.49 -18.55
CA SER A 125 -3.90 -22.09 -17.81
C SER A 125 -3.83 -21.65 -16.35
N CYS A 126 -4.53 -20.57 -15.99
CA CYS A 126 -4.57 -20.04 -14.63
C CYS A 126 -5.49 -20.88 -13.73
N SER A 127 -5.09 -21.06 -12.49
CA SER A 127 -5.91 -21.60 -11.40
C SER A 127 -7.09 -20.67 -11.05
N ALA A 128 -8.12 -21.21 -10.38
CA ALA A 128 -9.24 -20.40 -9.89
C ALA A 128 -8.78 -19.27 -8.96
N ARG A 129 -7.72 -19.50 -8.18
CA ARG A 129 -7.10 -18.48 -7.33
C ARG A 129 -6.50 -17.36 -8.19
N GLU A 130 -5.65 -17.69 -9.17
CA GLU A 130 -5.04 -16.69 -10.06
C GLU A 130 -6.11 -15.89 -10.80
N LEU A 131 -7.18 -16.53 -11.26
CA LEU A 131 -8.32 -15.83 -11.88
C LEU A 131 -8.98 -14.83 -10.92
N ALA A 132 -9.17 -15.19 -9.65
CA ALA A 132 -9.74 -14.28 -8.65
C ALA A 132 -8.83 -13.05 -8.40
N TYR A 133 -7.53 -13.26 -8.24
CA TYR A 133 -6.60 -12.15 -8.07
C TYR A 133 -6.41 -11.32 -9.33
N LEU A 134 -6.51 -11.90 -10.53
CA LEU A 134 -6.54 -11.15 -11.79
C LEU A 134 -7.78 -10.27 -11.91
N THR A 135 -8.94 -10.70 -11.40
CA THR A 135 -10.12 -9.84 -11.29
C THR A 135 -9.85 -8.67 -10.34
N LEU A 136 -9.21 -8.90 -9.18
CA LEU A 136 -8.77 -7.81 -8.30
C LEU A 136 -7.84 -6.84 -9.04
N GLY A 137 -6.79 -7.34 -9.72
CA GLY A 137 -5.83 -6.50 -10.44
C GLY A 137 -6.47 -5.68 -11.56
N ALA A 138 -7.46 -6.26 -12.26
CA ALA A 138 -8.24 -5.59 -13.30
C ALA A 138 -9.09 -4.43 -12.72
N LEU A 139 -9.72 -4.64 -11.55
CA LEU A 139 -10.50 -3.61 -10.87
C LEU A 139 -9.61 -2.49 -10.29
N SER A 140 -8.44 -2.83 -9.76
CA SER A 140 -7.48 -1.85 -9.24
C SER A 140 -6.82 -0.97 -10.32
N SER A 141 -6.93 -1.35 -11.60
CA SER A 141 -6.29 -0.63 -12.71
C SER A 141 -7.18 0.41 -13.40
N VAL A 142 -8.42 0.62 -12.94
CA VAL A 142 -9.40 1.56 -13.55
C VAL A 142 -8.92 3.03 -13.42
N PRO A 143 -9.09 3.89 -14.45
CA PRO A 143 -9.80 3.67 -15.71
C PRO A 143 -8.97 2.93 -16.78
N GLY A 144 -9.59 1.98 -17.46
CA GLY A 144 -9.01 1.30 -18.63
C GLY A 144 -9.87 0.15 -19.15
N PRO A 145 -9.46 -0.53 -20.24
CA PRO A 145 -10.25 -1.56 -20.93
C PRO A 145 -10.37 -2.90 -20.15
N TYR A 146 -10.22 -2.88 -18.83
CA TYR A 146 -10.14 -4.07 -17.97
C TYR A 146 -11.48 -4.77 -17.74
N GLN A 147 -12.60 -4.12 -18.08
CA GLN A 147 -13.92 -4.77 -18.16
C GLN A 147 -13.90 -6.01 -19.08
N ARG A 148 -13.09 -5.99 -20.15
CA ARG A 148 -12.93 -7.14 -21.05
C ARG A 148 -12.30 -8.32 -20.34
N VAL A 149 -11.27 -8.07 -19.53
CA VAL A 149 -10.57 -9.10 -18.75
C VAL A 149 -11.54 -9.74 -17.76
N ILE A 150 -12.26 -8.93 -16.99
CA ILE A 150 -13.26 -9.41 -16.02
C ILE A 150 -14.35 -10.24 -16.70
N LYS A 151 -14.91 -9.77 -17.81
CA LYS A 151 -15.92 -10.50 -18.59
C LYS A 151 -15.43 -11.86 -19.09
N VAL A 152 -14.15 -11.97 -19.45
CA VAL A 152 -13.56 -13.27 -19.84
C VAL A 152 -13.40 -14.17 -18.62
N ILE A 153 -12.95 -13.64 -17.49
CA ILE A 153 -12.82 -14.40 -16.23
C ILE A 153 -14.19 -14.91 -15.77
N GLU A 154 -15.24 -14.08 -15.80
CA GLU A 154 -16.61 -14.48 -15.45
C GLU A 154 -17.11 -15.67 -16.28
N LYS A 155 -16.78 -15.70 -17.58
CA LYS A 155 -17.12 -16.82 -18.47
C LYS A 155 -16.30 -18.08 -18.20
N LEU A 156 -15.05 -17.94 -17.73
CA LEU A 156 -14.17 -19.08 -17.41
C LEU A 156 -14.47 -19.66 -16.02
N SER A 157 -14.70 -18.80 -15.04
CA SER A 157 -15.02 -19.15 -13.66
C SER A 157 -15.75 -18.00 -12.99
N PHE A 158 -17.08 -18.04 -13.04
CA PHE A 158 -17.93 -17.09 -12.33
C PHE A 158 -17.61 -17.02 -10.82
N PRO A 159 -17.38 -18.14 -10.08
CA PRO A 159 -16.97 -18.07 -8.69
C PRO A 159 -15.65 -17.33 -8.46
N ALA A 160 -14.67 -17.48 -9.35
CA ALA A 160 -13.40 -16.75 -9.25
C ALA A 160 -13.59 -15.24 -9.48
N ALA A 161 -14.40 -14.85 -10.46
CA ALA A 161 -14.73 -13.43 -10.68
C ALA A 161 -15.39 -12.80 -9.45
N VAL A 162 -16.39 -13.48 -8.85
CA VAL A 162 -17.06 -13.00 -7.63
C VAL A 162 -16.07 -12.89 -6.45
N ALA A 163 -15.21 -13.89 -6.25
CA ALA A 163 -14.19 -13.83 -5.21
C ALA A 163 -13.18 -12.70 -5.43
N GLY A 164 -12.81 -12.43 -6.68
CA GLY A 164 -11.94 -11.31 -7.04
C GLY A 164 -12.55 -9.94 -6.77
N THR A 165 -13.84 -9.76 -7.05
CA THR A 165 -14.56 -8.53 -6.69
C THR A 165 -14.62 -8.33 -5.17
N ARG A 166 -14.82 -9.40 -4.40
CA ARG A 166 -14.78 -9.33 -2.91
C ARG A 166 -13.38 -8.97 -2.41
N LEU A 167 -12.35 -9.59 -2.96
CA LEU A 167 -10.95 -9.26 -2.66
C LEU A 167 -10.66 -7.78 -2.92
N TRP A 168 -11.08 -7.26 -4.08
CA TRP A 168 -10.90 -5.85 -4.42
C TRP A 168 -11.62 -4.92 -3.45
N SER A 169 -12.90 -5.19 -3.15
CA SER A 169 -13.66 -4.40 -2.18
C SER A 169 -12.98 -4.38 -0.81
N ALA A 170 -12.62 -5.55 -0.28
CA ALA A 170 -11.96 -5.67 1.01
C ALA A 170 -10.57 -5.00 1.02
N GLN A 171 -9.83 -5.06 -0.10
CA GLN A 171 -8.57 -4.35 -0.26
C GLN A 171 -8.78 -2.83 -0.20
N CYS A 172 -9.75 -2.29 -0.93
CA CYS A 172 -10.06 -0.87 -0.92
C CYS A 172 -10.47 -0.40 0.49
N ASP A 173 -11.28 -1.19 1.20
CA ASP A 173 -11.68 -0.88 2.57
C ASP A 173 -10.49 -0.91 3.53
N LEU A 174 -9.58 -1.88 3.37
CA LEU A 174 -8.34 -1.96 4.15
C LEU A 174 -7.41 -0.77 3.88
N GLU A 175 -7.18 -0.42 2.62
CA GLU A 175 -6.36 0.72 2.22
C GLU A 175 -6.95 2.04 2.73
N SER A 176 -8.26 2.21 2.63
CA SER A 176 -8.99 3.36 3.17
C SER A 176 -8.84 3.44 4.70
N ALA A 177 -9.03 2.34 5.41
CA ALA A 177 -8.85 2.28 6.86
C ALA A 177 -7.39 2.55 7.28
N GLN A 178 -6.41 2.09 6.51
CA GLN A 178 -4.98 2.36 6.75
C GLN A 178 -4.63 3.84 6.51
N ALA A 179 -5.26 4.49 5.52
CA ALA A 179 -5.02 5.89 5.20
C ALA A 179 -5.36 6.83 6.37
N GLU A 180 -6.32 6.47 7.23
CA GLU A 180 -6.66 7.23 8.45
C GLU A 180 -5.50 7.33 9.46
N PHE A 181 -4.46 6.49 9.33
CA PHE A 181 -3.28 6.44 10.20
C PHE A 181 -2.01 7.01 9.53
N GLN A 182 -2.11 7.44 8.27
CA GLN A 182 -1.00 8.04 7.56
C GLN A 182 -0.88 9.51 7.93
N VAL A 183 0.34 9.93 8.25
CA VAL A 183 0.63 11.30 8.64
C VAL A 183 1.92 11.75 7.95
N LYS A 184 1.91 12.99 7.47
CA LYS A 184 3.11 13.65 6.96
C LYS A 184 3.62 14.58 8.06
N VAL A 185 4.82 14.30 8.57
CA VAL A 185 5.53 15.15 9.54
C VAL A 185 6.69 15.82 8.81
N ILE A 186 6.79 17.14 8.94
CA ILE A 186 7.93 17.92 8.46
C ILE A 186 9.03 17.75 9.50
N SER A 187 10.12 17.08 9.12
CA SER A 187 11.24 16.79 10.02
C SER A 187 11.97 18.06 10.45
N ARG A 188 12.68 17.97 11.58
CA ARG A 188 13.54 19.06 12.10
C ARG A 188 14.44 19.67 11.03
N ASP A 189 15.15 18.82 10.28
CA ASP A 189 16.04 19.26 9.21
C ASP A 189 15.28 19.99 8.10
N ALA A 190 14.07 19.53 7.75
CA ALA A 190 13.29 20.09 6.65
C ALA A 190 12.74 21.49 6.96
N TRP A 191 12.37 21.77 8.21
CA TRP A 191 11.95 23.12 8.61
C TRP A 191 13.09 24.00 9.12
N GLY A 192 14.29 23.44 9.30
CA GLY A 192 15.50 24.14 9.69
C GLY A 192 15.57 24.42 11.19
N ALA A 193 15.26 23.42 12.00
CA ALA A 193 15.38 23.45 13.46
C ALA A 193 16.82 23.72 13.91
N LEU A 194 16.97 24.46 15.00
CA LEU A 194 18.25 24.59 15.68
C LEU A 194 18.64 23.26 16.34
N PRO A 195 19.96 22.98 16.50
CA PRO A 195 20.38 21.88 17.36
C PRO A 195 19.94 22.15 18.82
N PRO A 196 19.62 21.10 19.59
CA PRO A 196 19.24 21.26 20.99
C PRO A 196 20.43 21.76 21.83
N ASP A 197 20.18 22.71 22.72
CA ASP A 197 21.11 23.13 23.76
C ASP A 197 20.99 22.21 24.98
N LYS A 198 21.72 21.09 24.92
CA LYS A 198 21.69 20.06 25.97
C LYS A 198 22.14 20.58 27.35
N SER A 199 22.75 21.77 27.45
CA SER A 199 23.11 22.37 28.74
C SER A 199 21.88 22.81 29.55
N GLN A 200 20.73 22.99 28.90
CA GLN A 200 19.46 23.44 29.50
C GLN A 200 18.52 22.29 29.89
N GLY A 201 19.03 21.06 29.98
CA GLY A 201 18.27 19.85 30.35
C GLY A 201 17.93 18.97 29.16
N TRP A 202 18.41 17.72 29.18
CA TRP A 202 18.28 16.79 28.06
C TRP A 202 18.33 15.33 28.52
N ASP A 203 17.15 14.76 28.77
CA ASP A 203 17.00 13.39 29.25
C ASP A 203 16.66 12.45 28.09
N GLU A 204 17.66 11.73 27.59
CA GLU A 204 17.48 10.73 26.52
C GLU A 204 16.94 9.42 27.09
N TYR A 205 16.00 8.80 26.38
CA TYR A 205 15.66 7.40 26.62
C TYR A 205 16.82 6.50 26.19
N PRO A 206 17.00 5.31 26.80
CA PRO A 206 18.05 4.40 26.39
C PRO A 206 17.89 4.00 24.91
N PRO A 207 18.96 4.12 24.09
CA PRO A 207 18.86 3.94 22.63
C PRO A 207 18.52 2.50 22.21
N ASP A 208 18.91 1.52 23.03
CA ASP A 208 18.73 0.09 22.75
C ASP A 208 17.48 -0.51 23.43
N ALA A 209 16.59 0.33 23.96
CA ALA A 209 15.37 -0.09 24.62
C ALA A 209 14.12 0.36 23.86
N ALA A 210 13.03 -0.39 24.02
CA ALA A 210 11.72 0.08 23.59
C ALA A 210 11.38 1.39 24.34
N LEU A 211 10.89 2.39 23.60
CA LEU A 211 10.52 3.66 24.20
C LEU A 211 9.40 3.44 25.24
N PRO A 212 9.52 3.98 26.46
CA PRO A 212 8.53 3.78 27.53
C PRO A 212 7.31 4.70 27.38
N LEU A 213 6.84 4.90 26.15
CA LEU A 213 5.72 5.79 25.84
C LEU A 213 4.42 5.17 26.31
N THR A 214 3.63 5.95 27.05
CA THR A 214 2.39 5.49 27.69
C THR A 214 1.20 6.39 27.38
N ARG A 215 1.44 7.67 27.07
CA ARG A 215 0.40 8.68 26.91
C ARG A 215 0.75 9.73 25.88
N ILE A 216 -0.27 10.38 25.36
CA ILE A 216 -0.16 11.59 24.53
C ILE A 216 -0.76 12.74 25.35
N VAL A 217 -0.13 13.91 25.36
CA VAL A 217 -0.64 15.11 26.03
C VAL A 217 -0.79 16.21 24.99
N VAL A 218 -2.01 16.71 24.83
CA VAL A 218 -2.36 17.76 23.87
C VAL A 218 -2.37 19.12 24.56
N HIS A 219 -1.74 20.08 23.90
CA HIS A 219 -1.52 21.45 24.33
C HIS A 219 -1.96 22.45 23.26
N HIS A 220 -2.08 23.70 23.68
CA HIS A 220 -2.04 24.87 22.82
C HIS A 220 -0.87 25.76 23.25
N THR A 221 -0.44 26.70 22.40
CA THR A 221 0.69 27.59 22.74
C THR A 221 0.27 28.74 23.67
N ALA A 222 -1.02 29.09 23.73
CA ALA A 222 -1.51 30.32 24.37
C ALA A 222 -0.86 31.59 23.79
N ASP A 223 -0.59 31.54 22.49
CA ASP A 223 0.07 32.55 21.66
C ASP A 223 -0.81 32.83 20.40
N PRO A 224 -0.41 33.76 19.51
CA PRO A 224 -1.10 33.95 18.24
C PRO A 224 -1.30 32.66 17.45
N LEU A 225 -2.44 32.54 16.76
CA LEU A 225 -2.73 31.40 15.89
C LEU A 225 -1.69 31.26 14.77
N GLU A 226 -1.26 32.39 14.22
CA GLU A 226 -0.32 32.53 13.11
C GLU A 226 1.13 32.23 13.48
N GLN A 227 1.44 32.02 14.77
CA GLN A 227 2.78 31.69 15.23
C GLN A 227 3.36 30.53 14.43
N THR A 228 4.52 30.75 13.84
CA THR A 228 5.25 29.75 13.07
C THR A 228 6.03 28.82 14.01
N VAL A 229 6.43 27.64 13.51
CA VAL A 229 7.29 26.72 14.28
C VAL A 229 8.62 27.36 14.67
N LYS A 230 9.16 28.29 13.85
CA LYS A 230 10.42 28.99 14.14
C LYS A 230 10.27 30.08 15.19
N GLU A 231 9.16 30.81 15.17
CA GLU A 231 8.85 31.79 16.22
C GLU A 231 8.61 31.09 17.55
N LEU A 232 7.91 29.95 17.53
CA LEU A 232 7.75 29.11 18.72
C LEU A 232 9.12 28.61 19.20
N GLU A 233 9.96 28.01 18.34
CA GLU A 233 11.31 27.59 18.73
C GLU A 233 12.11 28.73 19.35
N SER A 234 12.12 29.91 18.73
CA SER A 234 12.86 31.08 19.25
C SER A 234 12.36 31.49 20.64
N LYS A 235 11.03 31.56 20.84
CA LYS A 235 10.43 31.87 22.13
C LYS A 235 10.83 30.86 23.21
N GLU A 236 10.71 29.56 22.93
CA GLU A 236 11.06 28.52 23.89
C GLU A 236 12.55 28.54 24.23
N ARG A 237 13.42 28.92 23.28
CA ARG A 237 14.85 29.12 23.54
C ARG A 237 15.12 30.33 24.44
N ASP A 238 14.38 31.42 24.29
CA ASP A 238 14.47 32.60 25.16
C ASP A 238 13.97 32.31 26.60
N GLU A 239 13.15 31.26 26.79
CA GLU A 239 12.70 30.76 28.09
C GLU A 239 13.61 29.68 28.71
N ASP A 240 14.81 29.51 28.15
CA ASP A 240 15.83 28.52 28.53
C ASP A 240 15.39 27.05 28.34
N TYR A 241 14.50 26.73 27.40
CA TYR A 241 14.34 25.33 27.02
C TYR A 241 15.50 24.86 26.14
N ALA A 242 15.97 23.63 26.36
CA ALA A 242 17.01 23.01 25.52
C ALA A 242 16.62 22.92 24.03
N ASP A 243 15.33 22.76 23.78
CA ASP A 243 14.70 22.57 22.47
C ASP A 243 13.20 22.78 22.65
N MET A 244 12.43 22.73 21.56
CA MET A 244 10.97 22.66 21.57
C MET A 244 10.48 21.76 22.75
N PRO A 245 9.58 22.21 23.63
CA PRO A 245 9.12 21.38 24.76
C PRO A 245 8.28 20.18 24.32
N TYR A 246 7.65 20.31 23.16
CA TYR A 246 6.71 19.36 22.57
C TYR A 246 7.37 18.53 21.48
N HIS A 247 6.88 17.30 21.29
CA HIS A 247 7.40 16.40 20.25
C HIS A 247 6.82 16.72 18.87
N PHE A 248 5.61 17.27 18.83
CA PHE A 248 4.94 17.66 17.59
C PHE A 248 4.27 19.03 17.74
N VAL A 249 4.39 19.85 16.71
CA VAL A 249 3.74 21.16 16.61
C VAL A 249 2.78 21.15 15.43
N ILE A 250 1.55 21.63 15.62
CA ILE A 250 0.53 21.76 14.58
C ILE A 250 0.18 23.23 14.39
N THR A 251 0.64 23.81 13.28
CA THR A 251 0.40 25.21 12.93
C THR A 251 -1.00 25.42 12.36
N MET A 252 -1.45 26.68 12.25
CA MET A 252 -2.81 27.04 11.79
C MET A 252 -3.23 26.41 10.45
N ASN A 253 -2.27 26.17 9.54
CA ASN A 253 -2.51 25.58 8.22
C ASN A 253 -2.64 24.04 8.28
N GLY A 254 -2.49 23.43 9.46
CA GLY A 254 -2.58 22.00 9.70
C GLY A 254 -1.30 21.23 9.33
N GLU A 255 -0.18 21.89 9.07
CA GLU A 255 1.11 21.22 8.95
C GLU A 255 1.55 20.69 10.31
N ILE A 256 2.19 19.53 10.31
CA ILE A 256 2.71 18.88 11.51
C ILE A 256 4.22 18.92 11.43
N TYR A 257 4.85 19.56 12.39
CA TYR A 257 6.29 19.69 12.50
C TYR A 257 6.79 18.78 13.60
N GLU A 258 7.92 18.12 13.34
CA GLU A 258 8.71 17.45 14.38
C GLU A 258 9.33 18.51 15.28
N GLY A 259 9.00 18.47 16.56
CA GLY A 259 9.62 19.28 17.61
C GLY A 259 10.76 18.51 18.26
N ARG A 260 10.69 18.31 19.58
CA ARG A 260 11.64 17.49 20.33
C ARG A 260 11.66 16.06 19.80
N SER A 261 12.85 15.48 19.71
CA SER A 261 13.01 14.07 19.32
C SER A 261 12.18 13.15 20.21
N ILE A 262 11.50 12.18 19.60
CA ILE A 262 10.70 11.17 20.32
C ILE A 262 11.54 10.25 21.24
N HIS A 263 12.86 10.28 21.08
CA HIS A 263 13.82 9.55 21.91
C HIS A 263 14.27 10.34 23.15
N VAL A 264 13.70 11.52 23.38
CA VAL A 264 14.06 12.42 24.47
C VAL A 264 12.80 12.73 25.27
N VAL A 265 12.91 12.85 26.59
CA VAL A 265 11.77 13.25 27.43
C VAL A 265 11.32 14.67 27.07
N GLY A 266 10.00 14.87 26.99
CA GLY A 266 9.39 16.17 26.76
C GLY A 266 9.69 17.17 27.89
N ALA A 267 9.28 18.43 27.69
CA ALA A 267 9.32 19.46 28.72
C ALA A 267 8.00 20.23 28.78
N HIS A 268 6.88 19.54 28.57
CA HIS A 268 5.60 20.17 28.26
C HIS A 268 4.56 20.06 29.38
N ALA A 269 4.69 19.10 30.31
CA ALA A 269 3.69 18.84 31.35
C ALA A 269 4.26 18.64 32.76
N GLY A 270 5.58 18.46 32.88
CA GLY A 270 6.30 18.33 34.13
C GLY A 270 7.22 19.50 34.44
N ALA A 271 8.26 19.22 35.25
CA ALA A 271 9.25 20.21 35.61
C ALA A 271 10.46 20.10 34.68
N PHE A 272 10.69 21.13 33.85
CA PHE A 272 11.84 21.17 32.95
C PHE A 272 13.13 21.68 33.63
N LYS A 273 13.02 22.40 34.75
CA LYS A 273 14.15 22.85 35.59
C LYS A 273 14.14 22.14 36.94
N ASN A 274 15.34 21.79 37.44
CA ASN A 274 15.56 21.21 38.78
C ASN A 274 14.84 19.87 39.05
N ASN A 275 14.60 19.08 38.01
CA ASN A 275 14.02 17.75 38.15
C ASN A 275 15.03 16.78 38.78
N LYS A 276 14.69 16.22 39.94
CA LYS A 276 15.57 15.32 40.69
C LYS A 276 15.34 13.84 40.35
N ASP A 277 14.22 13.51 39.72
CA ASP A 277 13.86 12.14 39.34
C ASP A 277 12.99 12.17 38.08
N ILE A 278 13.65 12.11 36.92
CA ILE A 278 12.99 12.19 35.62
C ILE A 278 11.91 11.11 35.47
N LYS A 279 12.04 9.92 36.07
CA LYS A 279 11.06 8.83 35.92
C LYS A 279 9.74 9.10 36.62
N ARG A 280 9.72 10.02 37.59
CA ARG A 280 8.51 10.46 38.29
C ARG A 280 7.89 11.70 37.66
N ASP A 281 8.55 12.26 36.65
CA ASP A 281 8.08 13.44 35.94
C ASP A 281 6.87 13.13 35.05
N PRO A 282 5.86 14.01 35.01
CA PRO A 282 4.73 13.88 34.09
C PRO A 282 5.08 13.83 32.59
N ASP A 283 6.27 14.26 32.17
CA ASP A 283 6.77 14.16 30.80
C ASP A 283 7.41 12.80 30.50
N TYR A 284 7.83 12.04 31.51
CA TYR A 284 8.41 10.71 31.28
C TYR A 284 7.36 9.72 30.75
N GLY A 285 7.62 9.23 29.54
CA GLY A 285 6.69 8.39 28.78
C GLY A 285 5.52 9.16 28.16
N ALA A 286 5.56 10.50 28.08
CA ALA A 286 4.52 11.32 27.47
C ALA A 286 4.96 11.87 26.10
N ILE A 287 4.08 11.77 25.11
CA ILE A 287 4.24 12.42 23.81
C ILE A 287 3.47 13.74 23.83
N GLY A 288 4.17 14.85 23.69
CA GLY A 288 3.59 16.19 23.65
C GLY A 288 3.22 16.62 22.25
N ILE A 289 1.96 17.03 22.05
CA ILE A 289 1.47 17.66 20.83
C ILE A 289 1.00 19.06 21.20
N VAL A 290 1.46 20.09 20.51
CA VAL A 290 0.98 21.46 20.69
C VAL A 290 0.34 21.99 19.41
N LEU A 291 -0.77 22.71 19.53
CA LEU A 291 -1.38 23.47 18.45
C LEU A 291 -1.06 24.96 18.65
N THR A 292 -0.62 25.66 17.61
CA THR A 292 -0.42 27.10 17.69
C THR A 292 -1.76 27.81 17.87
N GLY A 293 -1.82 28.76 18.78
CA GLY A 293 -3.03 29.50 19.11
C GLY A 293 -3.36 29.50 20.59
N ASP A 294 -4.24 30.42 20.95
CA ASP A 294 -4.91 30.46 22.24
C ASP A 294 -6.37 30.04 22.06
N PHE A 295 -6.81 29.06 22.85
CA PHE A 295 -8.12 28.43 22.73
C PHE A 295 -8.88 28.45 24.06
N GLU A 296 -8.43 29.31 24.99
CA GLU A 296 -9.19 29.67 26.18
C GLU A 296 -10.24 30.73 25.85
N SER A 297 -11.45 30.54 26.36
CA SER A 297 -12.54 31.50 26.25
C SER A 297 -12.37 32.64 27.25
N ARG A 298 -11.49 33.60 26.99
CA ARG A 298 -11.36 34.74 27.89
C ARG A 298 -11.27 36.06 27.15
N LYS A 299 -12.01 37.03 27.69
CA LYS A 299 -11.91 38.46 27.35
C LYS A 299 -10.52 39.05 27.62
N GLU A 300 -9.67 38.35 28.37
CA GLU A 300 -8.43 38.86 28.96
C GLU A 300 -7.25 38.84 27.97
N ASN A 301 -7.31 37.99 26.94
CA ASN A 301 -6.17 37.66 26.08
C ASN A 301 -6.25 38.40 24.74
N LEU A 302 -7.46 38.88 24.37
CA LEU A 302 -7.81 39.61 23.13
C LEU A 302 -7.43 38.91 21.81
N TRP A 303 -6.86 37.69 21.84
CA TRP A 303 -6.52 36.92 20.66
C TRP A 303 -7.78 36.46 19.93
N MET A 304 -7.87 36.81 18.65
CA MET A 304 -8.87 36.29 17.73
C MET A 304 -8.17 35.78 16.46
N PRO A 305 -8.56 34.61 15.94
CA PRO A 305 -9.60 33.70 16.47
C PRO A 305 -9.13 32.89 17.70
N ASP A 306 -10.06 32.55 18.59
CA ASP A 306 -9.85 31.77 19.81
C ASP A 306 -10.22 30.28 19.65
N ARG A 307 -10.25 29.79 18.40
CA ARG A 307 -10.66 28.43 18.04
C ARG A 307 -9.64 27.77 17.12
N PRO A 308 -9.37 26.47 17.30
CA PRO A 308 -8.49 25.75 16.40
C PRO A 308 -9.10 25.69 15.00
N THR A 309 -8.25 25.79 13.97
CA THR A 309 -8.74 25.68 12.59
C THR A 309 -9.19 24.26 12.29
N TYR A 310 -10.09 24.10 11.30
CA TYR A 310 -10.45 22.77 10.78
C TYR A 310 -9.21 21.95 10.36
N ARG A 311 -8.20 22.62 9.80
CA ARG A 311 -6.96 21.97 9.35
C ARG A 311 -6.15 21.46 10.53
N GLN A 312 -6.04 22.22 11.62
CA GLN A 312 -5.41 21.78 12.86
C GLN A 312 -6.13 20.56 13.45
N ILE A 313 -7.46 20.59 13.54
CA ILE A 313 -8.24 19.46 14.08
C ILE A 313 -8.10 18.20 13.22
N ALA A 314 -8.15 18.34 11.89
CA ALA A 314 -7.95 17.21 10.99
C ALA A 314 -6.54 16.60 11.12
N SER A 315 -5.53 17.43 11.29
CA SER A 315 -4.14 16.98 11.49
C SER A 315 -3.90 16.39 12.87
N LEU A 316 -4.49 16.97 13.92
CA LEU A 316 -4.49 16.40 15.26
C LEU A 316 -5.10 15.00 15.24
N GLN A 317 -6.26 14.80 14.60
CA GLN A 317 -6.88 13.48 14.52
C GLN A 317 -6.01 12.44 13.82
N ARG A 318 -5.41 12.78 12.66
CA ARG A 318 -4.49 11.89 11.95
C ARG A 318 -3.25 11.55 12.79
N LEU A 319 -2.70 12.54 13.48
CA LEU A 319 -1.53 12.34 14.34
C LEU A 319 -1.86 11.46 15.55
N LEU A 320 -3.01 11.66 16.20
CA LEU A 320 -3.48 10.80 17.30
C LEU A 320 -3.66 9.35 16.84
N ASN A 321 -4.32 9.13 15.70
CA ASN A 321 -4.46 7.80 15.10
C ASN A 321 -3.08 7.17 14.89
N HIS A 322 -2.18 7.89 14.21
CA HIS A 322 -0.84 7.42 13.87
C HIS A 322 -0.04 7.02 15.12
N LEU A 323 0.04 7.89 16.13
CA LEU A 323 0.84 7.65 17.33
C LEU A 323 0.28 6.51 18.18
N VAL A 324 -1.05 6.43 18.31
CA VAL A 324 -1.69 5.32 19.02
C VAL A 324 -1.39 3.98 18.35
N LEU A 325 -1.48 3.90 17.02
CA LEU A 325 -1.17 2.68 16.29
C LEU A 325 0.33 2.35 16.34
N LYS A 326 1.20 3.33 16.10
CA LYS A 326 2.66 3.16 16.02
C LYS A 326 3.26 2.71 17.35
N TYR A 327 2.79 3.25 18.46
CA TYR A 327 3.34 2.96 19.79
C TYR A 327 2.44 2.05 20.65
N GLY A 328 1.35 1.52 20.09
CA GLY A 328 0.46 0.59 20.81
C GLY A 328 -0.22 1.20 22.03
N LEU A 329 -0.53 2.50 21.98
CA LEU A 329 -1.12 3.22 23.12
C LEU A 329 -2.62 2.92 23.26
N SER A 330 -3.17 3.13 24.46
CA SER A 330 -4.62 3.14 24.62
C SER A 330 -5.19 4.45 24.13
N PRO A 331 -6.32 4.49 23.41
CA PRO A 331 -7.03 5.75 23.13
C PRO A 331 -7.38 6.53 24.40
N ASP A 332 -7.53 5.86 25.54
CA ASP A 332 -7.80 6.49 26.84
C ASP A 332 -6.56 7.15 27.46
N SER A 333 -5.36 6.91 26.92
CA SER A 333 -4.13 7.60 27.35
C SER A 333 -3.81 8.86 26.54
N ILE A 334 -4.73 9.30 25.68
CA ILE A 334 -4.70 10.65 25.11
C ILE A 334 -5.26 11.59 26.17
N LEU A 335 -4.47 12.57 26.61
CA LEU A 335 -4.82 13.50 27.68
C LEU A 335 -4.80 14.93 27.16
N LYS A 336 -5.67 15.76 27.73
CA LYS A 336 -5.49 17.21 27.78
C LYS A 336 -4.42 17.53 28.82
N HIS A 337 -3.66 18.61 28.67
CA HIS A 337 -2.73 19.01 29.73
C HIS A 337 -3.44 19.23 31.08
N SER A 338 -4.69 19.73 31.06
CA SER A 338 -5.55 19.86 32.24
C SER A 338 -5.84 18.55 32.99
N GLU A 339 -5.69 17.39 32.35
CA GLU A 339 -5.91 16.06 32.94
C GLU A 339 -4.62 15.41 33.48
N VAL A 340 -3.45 16.01 33.21
CA VAL A 340 -2.16 15.50 33.69
C VAL A 340 -2.05 15.71 35.20
N LYS A 341 -1.87 14.62 35.94
CA LYS A 341 -1.63 14.67 37.39
C LYS A 341 -0.24 15.24 37.66
N ARG A 342 -0.18 16.36 38.35
CA ARG A 342 1.05 17.04 38.76
C ARG A 342 0.80 17.87 40.02
N ASP A 343 1.88 18.26 40.69
CA ASP A 343 1.80 19.16 41.84
C ASP A 343 1.33 20.56 41.40
N GLY A 344 0.51 21.20 42.25
CA GLY A 344 -0.04 22.53 42.02
C GLY A 344 -1.43 22.54 41.37
N LYS A 345 -1.88 23.73 40.94
CA LYS A 345 -3.21 23.90 40.34
C LYS A 345 -3.27 23.25 38.95
N PRO A 346 -4.36 22.55 38.59
CA PRO A 346 -4.57 22.07 37.23
C PRO A 346 -4.39 23.18 36.19
N LYS A 347 -3.84 22.84 35.02
CA LYS A 347 -3.77 23.79 33.90
C LYS A 347 -5.14 23.89 33.22
N VAL A 348 -5.38 25.00 32.53
CA VAL A 348 -6.56 25.17 31.66
C VAL A 348 -6.26 24.71 30.22
N CYS A 349 -4.98 24.72 29.82
CA CYS A 349 -4.46 24.12 28.59
C CYS A 349 -5.04 22.71 28.36
N PRO A 350 -5.54 22.39 27.15
CA PRO A 350 -5.38 23.12 25.88
C PRO A 350 -6.47 24.17 25.60
N GLY A 351 -7.22 24.62 26.61
CA GLY A 351 -8.31 25.58 26.45
C GLY A 351 -9.65 24.91 26.13
N GLU A 352 -10.75 25.62 26.42
CA GLU A 352 -12.09 25.04 26.32
C GLU A 352 -12.57 24.81 24.88
N HIS A 353 -12.02 25.54 23.90
CA HIS A 353 -12.38 25.33 22.49
C HIS A 353 -11.63 24.16 21.84
N LEU A 354 -10.46 23.77 22.34
CA LEU A 354 -9.72 22.59 21.86
C LEU A 354 -10.05 21.32 22.66
N SER A 355 -10.40 21.44 23.94
CA SER A 355 -10.68 20.29 24.82
C SER A 355 -11.72 19.30 24.28
N PRO A 356 -12.90 19.72 23.75
CA PRO A 356 -13.89 18.81 23.19
C PRO A 356 -13.40 18.00 21.98
N HIS A 357 -12.43 18.54 21.22
CA HIS A 357 -11.81 17.85 20.10
C HIS A 357 -10.83 16.76 20.58
N VAL A 358 -10.12 16.98 21.69
CA VAL A 358 -9.30 15.95 22.32
C VAL A 358 -10.18 14.82 22.87
N ASP A 359 -11.28 15.17 23.54
CA ASP A 359 -12.24 14.20 24.08
C ASP A 359 -12.86 13.36 22.96
N SER A 360 -13.34 14.01 21.90
CA SER A 360 -13.86 13.34 20.70
C SER A 360 -12.79 12.50 20.01
N GLY A 361 -11.53 12.97 20.01
CA GLY A 361 -10.39 12.29 19.41
C GLY A 361 -10.19 10.88 19.96
N ARG A 362 -10.35 10.67 21.27
CA ARG A 362 -10.30 9.32 21.89
C ARG A 362 -11.30 8.36 21.27
N PHE A 363 -12.54 8.84 21.08
CA PHE A 363 -13.60 8.05 20.47
C PHE A 363 -13.29 7.75 19.00
N VAL A 364 -12.86 8.76 18.23
CA VAL A 364 -12.55 8.59 16.81
C VAL A 364 -11.39 7.61 16.61
N VAL A 365 -10.30 7.71 17.38
CA VAL A 365 -9.18 6.76 17.33
C VAL A 365 -9.66 5.34 17.62
N ARG A 366 -10.51 5.15 18.65
CA ARG A 366 -11.07 3.83 18.99
C ARG A 366 -11.88 3.25 17.83
N GLN A 367 -12.67 4.07 17.13
CA GLN A 367 -13.42 3.62 15.95
C GLN A 367 -12.50 3.30 14.77
N ALA A 368 -11.48 4.14 14.52
CA ALA A 368 -10.50 3.92 13.46
C ALA A 368 -9.76 2.58 13.67
N LEU A 369 -9.33 2.27 14.89
CA LEU A 369 -8.69 0.99 15.22
C LEU A 369 -9.62 -0.20 14.99
N LYS A 370 -10.91 -0.08 15.37
CA LYS A 370 -11.91 -1.13 15.12
C LYS A 370 -12.13 -1.36 13.63
N LYS A 371 -12.28 -0.29 12.85
CA LYS A 371 -12.41 -0.36 11.39
C LYS A 371 -11.19 -1.00 10.74
N LEU A 372 -9.98 -0.58 11.14
CA LEU A 372 -8.73 -1.16 10.63
C LEU A 372 -8.63 -2.66 10.94
N LYS A 373 -9.00 -3.08 12.16
CA LYS A 373 -9.01 -4.50 12.53
C LYS A 373 -10.03 -5.28 11.68
N ALA A 374 -11.26 -4.79 11.57
CA ALA A 374 -12.32 -5.44 10.80
C ALA A 374 -11.94 -5.55 9.31
N ALA A 375 -11.36 -4.50 8.72
CA ALA A 375 -10.93 -4.51 7.33
C ALA A 375 -9.78 -5.50 7.08
N LYS A 376 -8.84 -5.65 8.02
CA LYS A 376 -7.79 -6.68 7.95
C LYS A 376 -8.38 -8.09 7.99
N GLU A 377 -9.31 -8.33 8.90
CA GLU A 377 -9.98 -9.63 9.05
C GLU A 377 -10.81 -9.98 7.80
N ASP A 378 -11.54 -9.01 7.23
CA ASP A 378 -12.32 -9.20 6.01
C ASP A 378 -11.45 -9.46 4.78
N PHE A 379 -10.35 -8.70 4.61
CA PHE A 379 -9.39 -8.96 3.55
C PHE A 379 -8.77 -10.36 3.66
N GLN A 380 -8.35 -10.76 4.86
CA GLN A 380 -7.82 -12.11 5.11
C GLN A 380 -8.85 -13.20 4.80
N ALA A 381 -10.13 -13.00 5.17
CA ALA A 381 -11.21 -13.93 4.85
C ALA A 381 -11.45 -14.03 3.33
N ALA A 382 -11.37 -12.91 2.61
CA ALA A 382 -11.47 -12.89 1.15
C ALA A 382 -10.29 -13.64 0.49
N GLU A 383 -9.06 -13.48 0.99
CA GLU A 383 -7.88 -14.22 0.53
C GLU A 383 -8.01 -15.74 0.78
N GLN A 384 -8.49 -16.12 1.97
CA GLN A 384 -8.74 -17.52 2.30
C GLN A 384 -9.80 -18.11 1.37
N HIS A 385 -10.90 -17.41 1.14
CA HIS A 385 -11.95 -17.84 0.22
C HIS A 385 -11.39 -18.08 -1.19
N ALA A 386 -10.68 -17.10 -1.76
CA ALA A 386 -10.07 -17.22 -3.08
C ALA A 386 -9.08 -18.40 -3.19
N SER A 387 -8.37 -18.72 -2.10
CA SER A 387 -7.41 -19.83 -2.04
C SER A 387 -8.06 -21.22 -2.05
N THR A 388 -9.32 -21.33 -1.62
CA THR A 388 -10.06 -22.61 -1.57
C THR A 388 -10.79 -22.96 -2.87
N LEU A 389 -10.85 -22.02 -3.82
CA LEU A 389 -11.55 -22.22 -5.08
C LEU A 389 -10.88 -23.29 -5.94
N LYS A 390 -11.70 -24.11 -6.59
CA LYS A 390 -11.29 -25.09 -7.58
C LYS A 390 -11.97 -24.79 -8.91
N LEU A 391 -11.24 -24.93 -10.01
CA LEU A 391 -11.85 -24.95 -11.34
C LEU A 391 -12.65 -26.24 -11.50
N LYS A 392 -13.84 -26.13 -12.10
CA LYS A 392 -14.70 -27.27 -12.42
C LYS A 392 -14.31 -27.88 -13.75
#